data_AF-A0A939R9W7-F1
#
_entry.id   AF-A0A939R9W7-F1
#
_cell.length_a   1.000
_cell.length_b   1.000
_cell.length_c   1.000
_cell.angle_alpha   90.00
_cell.angle_beta   90.00
_cell.angle_gamma   90.00
#
_symmetry.space_group_name_H-M   'P 1'
#
loop_
_entity.id
_entity.type
_entity.pdbx_description
1 polymer ?
#
loop_
_entity_poly.entity_id
_entity_poly.type
_entity_poly.pdbx_seq_one_letter_code
_entity_poly.pdbx_strand_id
1 'polypeptide(L)'
;HDYCPTVYEQPWFEGKYTYYSLMKDCWHDNWFYIYEKNIAPLLIGEWGGFMREPNLTWMTYMRQLIKKYHLNHTFWCLNANSGDTGGLLLDDFTTWDTEKYNFVKEVLWQEGGKFVGLDHEIALGKNGISLKDAKGL
;
A
#
# COMPACT_ATOMS: atom_id res chain seq x y z
N HIS A 1 8.53 5.74 -2.03
CA HIS A 1 8.31 4.31 -2.37
C HIS A 1 8.97 3.51 -1.27
N ASP A 2 8.41 2.36 -0.90
CA ASP A 2 8.93 1.52 0.18
C ASP A 2 8.62 0.07 -0.17
N TYR A 3 9.56 -0.85 0.01
CA TYR A 3 9.44 -2.22 -0.49
C TYR A 3 9.92 -3.27 0.50
N CYS A 4 9.42 -4.49 0.29
CA CYS A 4 9.75 -5.68 1.06
C CYS A 4 11.17 -6.21 0.79
N PRO A 5 11.69 -7.13 1.65
CA PRO A 5 13.08 -7.60 1.58
C PRO A 5 13.48 -8.30 0.27
N THR A 6 12.56 -8.92 -0.48
CA THR A 6 12.96 -9.58 -1.75
C THR A 6 13.19 -8.62 -2.90
N VAL A 7 12.76 -7.36 -2.79
CA VAL A 7 13.15 -6.32 -3.75
C VAL A 7 14.60 -5.93 -3.48
N TYR A 8 14.93 -5.66 -2.21
CA TYR A 8 16.32 -5.51 -1.76
C TYR A 8 16.45 -5.73 -0.24
N GLU A 9 17.46 -6.49 0.17
CA GLU A 9 17.73 -6.81 1.58
C GLU A 9 18.45 -5.64 2.27
N GLN A 10 17.66 -4.68 2.75
CA GLN A 10 18.15 -3.52 3.50
C GLN A 10 18.58 -3.89 4.93
N PRO A 11 19.51 -3.13 5.56
CA PRO A 11 20.03 -3.45 6.90
C PRO A 11 18.96 -3.54 8.00
N TRP A 12 17.86 -2.79 7.89
CA TRP A 12 16.75 -2.84 8.86
C TRP A 12 15.88 -4.11 8.75
N PHE A 13 16.15 -4.97 7.77
CA PHE A 13 15.56 -6.31 7.69
C PHE A 13 16.43 -7.40 8.33
N GLU A 14 17.67 -7.08 8.72
CA GLU A 14 18.56 -8.04 9.37
C GLU A 14 17.97 -8.52 10.72
N GLY A 15 17.84 -9.84 10.88
CA GLY A 15 17.25 -10.43 12.07
C GLY A 15 15.73 -10.34 12.12
N LYS A 16 15.16 -10.23 13.33
CA LYS A 16 13.71 -10.08 13.52
C LYS A 16 13.36 -8.60 13.59
N TYR A 17 12.56 -8.11 12.64
CA TYR A 17 11.98 -6.78 12.69
C TYR A 17 10.50 -6.83 13.11
N THR A 18 9.99 -5.69 13.57
CA THR A 18 8.60 -5.48 13.99
C THR A 18 8.08 -4.20 13.35
N TYR A 19 6.78 -3.97 13.43
CA TYR A 19 6.18 -2.68 13.07
C TYR A 19 6.91 -1.49 13.72
N TYR A 20 7.27 -1.61 15.02
CA TYR A 20 7.92 -0.53 15.76
C TYR A 20 9.37 -0.30 15.33
N SER A 21 10.11 -1.37 15.03
CA SER A 21 11.48 -1.22 14.52
C SER A 21 11.47 -0.67 13.09
N LEU A 22 10.53 -1.08 12.22
CA LEU A 22 10.39 -0.46 10.90
C LEU A 22 10.03 1.02 10.99
N MET A 23 9.14 1.40 11.90
CA MET A 23 8.84 2.82 12.14
C MET A 23 10.08 3.59 12.57
N LYS A 24 10.84 3.06 13.54
CA LYS A 24 12.01 3.71 14.11
C LYS A 24 13.20 3.76 13.14
N ASP A 25 13.52 2.63 12.52
CA ASP A 25 14.77 2.40 11.81
C ASP A 25 14.63 2.69 10.29
N CYS A 26 13.40 2.79 9.77
CA CYS A 26 13.13 3.04 8.36
C CYS A 26 12.13 4.20 8.14
N TRP A 27 10.86 4.05 8.51
CA TRP A 27 9.80 4.92 7.99
C TRP A 27 9.82 6.35 8.53
N HIS A 28 10.03 6.54 9.83
CA HIS A 28 9.91 7.85 10.49
C HIS A 28 10.82 8.90 9.85
N ASP A 29 12.12 8.66 9.85
CA ASP A 29 13.11 9.65 9.39
C ASP A 29 13.17 9.77 7.86
N ASN A 30 12.80 8.71 7.12
CA ASN A 30 12.82 8.77 5.66
C ASN A 30 11.62 9.53 5.08
N TRP A 31 10.41 9.36 5.63
CA TRP A 31 9.22 9.96 5.02
C TRP A 31 8.02 10.17 5.94
N PHE A 32 7.84 9.38 6.99
CA PHE A 32 6.64 9.46 7.83
C PHE A 32 6.59 10.74 8.69
N TYR A 33 7.73 11.36 8.99
CA TYR A 33 7.76 12.67 9.67
C TYR A 33 7.01 13.77 8.92
N ILE A 34 6.87 13.66 7.59
CA ILE A 34 6.12 14.63 6.76
C ILE A 34 4.64 14.61 7.15
N TYR A 35 4.08 13.41 7.30
CA TYR A 35 2.71 13.21 7.76
C TYR A 35 2.56 13.60 9.23
N GLU A 36 3.44 13.08 10.11
CA GLU A 36 3.34 13.30 11.56
C GLU A 36 3.40 14.78 11.95
N LYS A 37 4.30 15.54 11.31
CA LYS A 37 4.49 16.98 11.58
C LYS A 37 3.57 17.88 10.75
N ASN A 38 2.66 17.29 9.98
CA ASN A 38 1.73 17.99 9.10
C ASN A 38 2.43 19.00 8.17
N ILE A 39 3.53 18.58 7.53
CA ILE A 39 4.35 19.43 6.65
C ILE A 39 3.70 19.54 5.27
N ALA A 40 3.25 18.41 4.72
CA ALA A 40 2.64 18.31 3.41
C ALA A 40 1.80 17.02 3.28
N PRO A 41 0.89 16.93 2.28
CA PRO A 41 0.28 15.66 1.91
C PRO A 41 1.34 14.63 1.54
N LEU A 42 1.15 13.39 1.98
CA LEU A 42 2.03 12.26 1.71
C LEU A 42 1.30 11.24 0.82
N LEU A 43 1.98 10.77 -0.23
CA LEU A 43 1.55 9.65 -1.08
C LEU A 43 2.65 8.58 -1.11
N ILE A 44 2.32 7.37 -0.65
CA ILE A 44 3.17 6.20 -0.86
C ILE A 44 2.98 5.75 -2.31
N GLY A 45 3.81 6.28 -3.21
CA GLY A 45 3.66 6.05 -4.65
C GLY A 45 3.80 4.58 -5.08
N GLU A 46 4.55 3.79 -4.33
CA GLU A 46 4.71 2.36 -4.59
C GLU A 46 4.99 1.61 -3.30
N TRP A 47 4.34 0.45 -3.17
CA TRP A 47 4.61 -0.59 -2.18
C TRP A 47 4.04 -1.92 -2.70
N GLY A 48 4.72 -3.03 -2.44
CA GLY A 48 4.27 -4.34 -2.94
C GLY A 48 5.29 -5.45 -2.73
N GLY A 49 4.89 -6.66 -3.08
CA GLY A 49 5.68 -7.89 -2.93
C GLY A 49 4.85 -9.14 -3.23
N PHE A 50 5.54 -10.29 -3.30
CA PHE A 50 4.88 -11.59 -3.37
C PHE A 50 4.17 -11.94 -2.05
N MET A 51 3.03 -12.65 -2.12
CA MET A 51 2.24 -13.13 -0.96
C MET A 51 2.88 -14.33 -0.26
N ARG A 52 4.14 -14.17 0.18
CA ARG A 52 4.90 -15.19 0.90
C ARG A 52 5.98 -14.55 1.77
N GLU A 53 6.49 -15.27 2.75
CA GLU A 53 7.63 -14.80 3.54
C GLU A 53 8.91 -14.66 2.69
N PRO A 54 9.80 -13.71 3.02
CA PRO A 54 9.72 -12.75 4.14
C PRO A 54 8.88 -11.49 3.85
N ASN A 55 8.30 -11.38 2.65
CA ASN A 55 7.58 -10.17 2.23
C ASN A 55 6.26 -9.99 2.96
N LEU A 56 5.54 -11.07 3.21
CA LEU A 56 4.22 -11.03 3.84
C LEU A 56 4.26 -10.35 5.20
N THR A 57 5.30 -10.59 6.01
CA THR A 57 5.52 -9.88 7.28
C THR A 57 5.62 -8.37 7.08
N TRP A 58 6.51 -7.90 6.21
CA TRP A 58 6.67 -6.46 5.91
C TRP A 58 5.40 -5.86 5.31
N MET A 59 4.77 -6.54 4.34
CA MET A 59 3.55 -6.07 3.67
C MET A 59 2.42 -5.91 4.70
N THR A 60 2.33 -6.81 5.67
CA THR A 60 1.34 -6.73 6.75
C THR A 60 1.56 -5.49 7.61
N TYR A 61 2.81 -5.17 7.95
CA TYR A 61 3.12 -3.96 8.70
C TYR A 61 2.91 -2.67 7.90
N MET A 62 3.26 -2.65 6.61
CA MET A 62 2.97 -1.53 5.71
C MET A 62 1.45 -1.30 5.60
N ARG A 63 0.69 -2.36 5.38
CA ARG A 63 -0.78 -2.31 5.35
C ARG A 63 -1.35 -1.81 6.67
N GLN A 64 -0.82 -2.27 7.81
CA GLN A 64 -1.20 -1.77 9.13
C GLN A 64 -0.93 -0.27 9.28
N LEU A 65 0.21 0.22 8.80
CA LEU A 65 0.57 1.64 8.83
C LEU A 65 -0.41 2.48 8.01
N ILE A 66 -0.65 2.07 6.75
CA ILE A 66 -1.57 2.74 5.84
C ILE A 66 -2.97 2.80 6.47
N LYS A 67 -3.46 1.67 6.99
CA LYS A 67 -4.78 1.59 7.63
C LYS A 67 -4.89 2.49 8.86
N LYS A 68 -3.87 2.48 9.72
CA LYS A 68 -3.88 3.22 10.99
C LYS A 68 -3.92 4.74 10.80
N TYR A 69 -3.21 5.24 9.80
CA TYR A 69 -3.02 6.68 9.58
C TYR A 69 -3.75 7.20 8.35
N HIS A 70 -4.55 6.35 7.69
CA HIS A 70 -5.28 6.70 6.46
C HIS A 70 -4.36 7.32 5.39
N LEU A 71 -3.19 6.72 5.18
CA LEU A 71 -2.19 7.27 4.24
C LEU A 71 -2.66 7.09 2.78
N ASN A 72 -2.39 8.09 1.94
CA ASN A 72 -2.59 7.94 0.49
C ASN A 72 -1.56 6.95 -0.06
N HIS A 73 -1.96 6.05 -0.95
CA HIS A 73 -1.05 5.06 -1.52
C HIS A 73 -1.49 4.60 -2.92
N THR A 74 -0.54 4.06 -3.65
CA THR A 74 -0.75 3.26 -4.86
C THR A 74 0.04 1.96 -4.76
N PHE A 75 -0.63 0.82 -4.94
CA PHE A 75 0.00 -0.49 -4.83
C PHE A 75 0.78 -0.82 -6.10
N TRP A 76 1.99 -1.34 -5.93
CA TRP A 76 2.80 -1.88 -7.02
C TRP A 76 2.60 -3.40 -7.11
N CYS A 77 2.00 -3.93 -8.17
CA CYS A 77 1.42 -3.25 -9.33
C CYS A 77 0.21 -4.02 -9.87
N LEU A 78 -0.43 -3.49 -10.90
CA LEU A 78 -1.44 -4.24 -11.65
C LEU A 78 -0.79 -5.37 -12.46
N ASN A 79 0.34 -5.09 -13.11
CA ASN A 79 1.02 -5.97 -14.06
C ASN A 79 1.54 -7.26 -13.42
N ALA A 80 1.34 -8.40 -14.07
CA ALA A 80 1.83 -9.69 -13.58
C ALA A 80 3.36 -9.83 -13.66
N ASN A 81 3.99 -9.19 -14.65
CA ASN A 81 5.39 -9.38 -15.03
C ASN A 81 6.40 -8.50 -14.28
N SER A 82 6.07 -8.02 -13.09
CA SER A 82 7.06 -7.42 -12.19
C SER A 82 7.88 -8.53 -11.53
N GLY A 83 9.17 -8.64 -11.87
CA GLY A 83 9.98 -9.82 -11.55
C GLY A 83 10.23 -10.07 -10.05
N ASP A 84 10.16 -9.04 -9.22
CA ASP A 84 10.48 -9.05 -7.78
C ASP A 84 9.25 -8.90 -6.87
N THR A 85 8.08 -8.56 -7.43
CA THR A 85 6.83 -8.36 -6.68
C THR A 85 5.64 -9.17 -7.22
N GLY A 86 5.68 -9.57 -8.50
CA GLY A 86 4.47 -9.88 -9.27
C GLY A 86 3.50 -8.70 -9.29
N GLY A 87 2.23 -8.96 -9.57
CA GLY A 87 1.17 -7.95 -9.50
C GLY A 87 -0.15 -8.49 -8.99
N LEU A 88 -1.20 -7.68 -9.13
CA LEU A 88 -2.58 -8.03 -8.83
C LEU A 88 -3.22 -8.92 -9.91
N LEU A 89 -2.69 -8.91 -11.13
CA LEU A 89 -3.03 -9.87 -12.18
C LEU A 89 -2.05 -11.04 -12.19
N LEU A 90 -2.55 -12.20 -12.60
CA LEU A 90 -1.75 -13.38 -12.93
C LEU A 90 -1.15 -13.24 -14.34
N ASP A 91 -0.27 -14.17 -14.70
CA ASP A 91 0.54 -14.13 -15.93
C ASP A 91 -0.27 -14.05 -17.24
N ASP A 92 -1.57 -14.40 -17.20
CA ASP A 92 -2.49 -14.26 -18.33
C ASP A 92 -2.99 -12.81 -18.56
N PHE A 93 -2.64 -11.87 -17.68
CA PHE A 93 -3.08 -10.47 -17.67
C PHE A 93 -4.62 -10.27 -17.64
N THR A 94 -5.37 -11.29 -17.22
CA THR A 94 -6.83 -11.24 -17.16
C THR A 94 -7.37 -11.74 -15.82
N THR A 95 -6.76 -12.75 -15.24
CA THR A 95 -7.16 -13.36 -13.98
C THR A 95 -6.54 -12.58 -12.82
N TRP A 96 -7.35 -12.29 -11.80
CA TRP A 96 -6.88 -11.62 -10.58
C TRP A 96 -6.25 -12.62 -9.60
N ASP A 97 -5.12 -12.24 -9.02
CA ASP A 97 -4.62 -12.84 -7.77
C ASP A 97 -5.56 -12.44 -6.63
N THR A 98 -6.51 -13.33 -6.32
CA THR A 98 -7.58 -13.05 -5.36
C THR A 98 -7.02 -12.88 -3.94
N GLU A 99 -5.95 -13.58 -3.59
CA GLU A 99 -5.30 -13.47 -2.28
C GLU A 99 -4.67 -12.08 -2.12
N LYS A 100 -3.83 -11.68 -3.07
CA LYS A 100 -3.17 -10.36 -3.05
C LYS A 100 -4.17 -9.23 -3.16
N TYR A 101 -5.19 -9.36 -4.03
CA TYR A 101 -6.23 -8.35 -4.16
C TYR A 101 -7.01 -8.17 -2.85
N ASN A 102 -7.45 -9.26 -2.19
CA ASN A 102 -8.15 -9.17 -0.91
C ASN A 102 -7.27 -8.56 0.18
N PHE A 103 -5.96 -8.88 0.17
CA PHE A 103 -5.00 -8.28 1.10
C PHE A 103 -4.93 -6.75 0.94
N VAL A 104 -4.80 -6.25 -0.30
CA VAL A 104 -4.73 -4.82 -0.61
C VAL A 104 -6.06 -4.11 -0.40
N LYS A 105 -7.18 -4.79 -0.68
CA LYS A 105 -8.54 -4.23 -0.56
C LYS A 105 -8.85 -3.69 0.85
N GLU A 106 -8.22 -4.22 1.89
CA GLU A 106 -8.37 -3.73 3.27
C GLU A 106 -7.94 -2.27 3.49
N VAL A 107 -7.09 -1.73 2.61
CA VAL A 107 -6.60 -0.35 2.68
C VAL A 107 -7.02 0.51 1.50
N LEU A 108 -7.87 -0.02 0.61
CA LEU A 108 -8.53 0.79 -0.41
C LEU A 108 -9.66 1.57 0.25
N TRP A 109 -9.67 2.88 0.03
CA TRP A 109 -10.64 3.80 0.61
C TRP A 109 -12.04 3.43 0.13
N GLN A 110 -12.96 3.27 1.09
CA GLN A 110 -14.32 2.83 0.82
C GLN A 110 -15.32 3.58 1.71
N GLU A 111 -16.43 4.01 1.13
CA GLU A 111 -17.56 4.58 1.84
C GLU A 111 -18.87 4.03 1.26
N GLY A 112 -19.78 3.56 2.11
CA GLY A 112 -21.07 3.01 1.67
C GLY A 112 -20.96 1.84 0.69
N GLY A 113 -19.87 1.06 0.75
CA GLY A 113 -19.61 -0.06 -0.16
C GLY A 113 -19.05 0.33 -1.53
N LYS A 114 -18.72 1.61 -1.76
CA LYS A 114 -18.07 2.10 -2.98
C LYS A 114 -16.62 2.45 -2.72
N PHE A 115 -15.76 2.24 -3.71
CA PHE A 115 -14.37 2.70 -3.65
C PHE A 115 -14.28 4.21 -3.89
N VAL A 116 -13.37 4.87 -3.17
CA VAL A 116 -13.14 6.31 -3.23
C VAL A 116 -11.83 6.58 -3.97
N GLY A 117 -11.87 7.42 -5.00
CA GLY A 117 -10.69 7.93 -5.68
C GLY A 117 -10.08 9.13 -4.95
N LEU A 118 -8.81 9.42 -5.21
CA LEU A 118 -8.13 10.61 -4.65
C LEU A 118 -8.52 11.91 -5.39
N ASP A 119 -9.24 11.82 -6.52
CA ASP A 119 -9.71 12.99 -7.26
C ASP A 119 -10.95 13.60 -6.59
N HIS A 120 -11.00 14.92 -6.48
CA HIS A 120 -12.08 15.65 -5.80
C HIS A 120 -13.34 15.81 -6.66
N GLU A 121 -13.27 15.69 -7.98
CA GLU A 121 -14.41 15.95 -8.87
C GLU A 121 -14.76 14.74 -9.73
N ILE A 122 -13.76 13.93 -10.12
CA ILE A 122 -13.94 12.77 -10.98
C ILE A 122 -14.04 11.50 -10.14
N ALA A 123 -15.16 10.78 -10.27
CA ALA A 123 -15.36 9.51 -9.58
C ALA A 123 -14.37 8.42 -10.04
N LEU A 124 -14.01 7.52 -9.13
CA LEU A 124 -13.15 6.38 -9.44
C LEU A 124 -13.89 5.35 -10.31
N GLY A 125 -13.70 5.45 -11.61
CA GLY A 125 -14.36 4.57 -12.58
C GLY A 125 -15.88 4.68 -12.55
N LYS A 126 -16.58 3.64 -13.02
CA LYS A 126 -18.05 3.67 -13.16
C LYS A 126 -18.80 3.43 -11.84
N ASN A 127 -18.16 2.79 -10.86
CA ASN A 127 -18.80 2.29 -9.63
C ASN A 127 -18.25 2.94 -8.34
N GLY A 128 -17.19 3.75 -8.44
CA GLY A 128 -16.62 4.47 -7.31
C GLY A 128 -17.24 5.85 -7.13
N ILE A 129 -16.66 6.62 -6.20
CA ILE A 129 -17.00 8.02 -5.92
C ILE A 129 -15.75 8.89 -5.91
N SER A 130 -15.95 10.20 -6.03
CA SER A 130 -14.89 11.20 -5.86
C SER A 130 -14.60 11.40 -4.37
N LEU A 131 -13.45 12.00 -4.05
CA LEU A 131 -13.09 12.34 -2.68
C LEU A 131 -14.07 13.34 -2.05
N LYS A 132 -14.61 14.28 -2.85
CA LYS A 132 -15.61 15.26 -2.39
C LYS A 132 -16.93 14.63 -1.97
N ASP A 133 -17.28 13.49 -2.56
CA ASP A 133 -18.51 12.77 -2.25
C ASP A 133 -18.37 11.83 -1.05
N ALA A 134 -17.14 11.49 -0.65
CA ALA A 134 -16.84 10.66 0.52
C ALA A 134 -16.75 11.52 1.79
N LYS A 135 -17.82 11.56 2.58
CA LYS A 135 -17.95 12.49 3.73
C LYS A 135 -17.56 11.90 5.08
N GLY A 136 -17.35 10.58 5.13
CA GLY A 136 -17.03 9.80 6.32
C GLY A 136 -15.58 9.32 6.37
N LEU A 137 -14.74 9.77 5.44
CA LEU A 137 -13.29 9.55 5.41
C LEU A 137 -12.51 10.77 5.91
#